data_AF-A0A7Z9HFP6-F1
#
_entry.id   AF-A0A7Z9HFP6-F1
#
_cell.length_a   1.000
_cell.length_b   1.000
_cell.length_c   1.000
_cell.angle_alpha   90.00
_cell.angle_beta   90.00
_cell.angle_gamma   90.00
#
_symmetry.space_group_name_H-M   'P 1'
#
loop_
_entity.id
_entity.type
_entity.pdbx_description
1 polymer ?
#
loop_
_entity_poly.entity_id
_entity_poly.type
_entity_poly.pdbx_seq_one_letter_code
_entity_poly.pdbx_strand_id
1 'polypeptide(L)'
;NEENIKQPLIWERILRFAEANFSLEGQELTVSLLLESHGKLVDELADDMQTSTGIELEPSMSLNQLGELLQKSFNWALEIDFDDPEKQRRFWYYSEEKLEPRFGDRYADPGAEQEMPLAVGRDVFLLNKKIKSVTDDISVGTFVQNHPEFRNIVRRVQTVVRFPYAEIRDNIVDAEMRPIDLLRFKLAFFGASKFDPKSDLWTRITLFQGAPLPDQFVGNDSDEWAFPFCPDIVAA
;
A
#
# COMPACT_ATOMS: atom_id res chain seq x y z
N ASN A 1 3.16 -32.97 15.03
CA ASN A 1 4.22 -33.98 14.84
C ASN A 1 5.57 -33.29 15.06
N GLU A 2 6.24 -33.53 16.19
CA GLU A 2 7.44 -32.81 16.63
C GLU A 2 8.62 -32.91 15.64
N GLU A 3 8.64 -33.96 14.80
CA GLU A 3 9.63 -34.12 13.74
C GLU A 3 9.60 -33.02 12.68
N ASN A 4 8.44 -32.39 12.45
CA ASN A 4 8.32 -31.30 11.47
C ASN A 4 9.04 -30.01 11.94
N ILE A 5 9.11 -29.76 13.25
CA ILE A 5 9.75 -28.58 13.84
C ILE A 5 11.28 -28.61 13.62
N LYS A 6 11.86 -29.81 13.50
CA LYS A 6 13.31 -30.00 13.31
C LYS A 6 13.76 -29.89 11.85
N GLN A 7 12.84 -29.72 10.91
CA GLN A 7 13.18 -29.60 9.49
C GLN A 7 13.61 -28.17 9.14
N PRO A 8 14.59 -27.98 8.25
CA PRO A 8 15.03 -26.65 7.83
C PRO A 8 13.87 -25.87 7.19
N LEU A 9 13.89 -24.54 7.33
CA LEU A 9 12.96 -23.61 6.69
C LEU A 9 11.48 -23.84 7.07
N ILE A 10 11.21 -24.21 8.33
CA ILE A 10 9.85 -24.51 8.81
C ILE A 10 8.86 -23.36 8.55
N TRP A 11 9.27 -22.10 8.72
CA TRP A 11 8.43 -20.93 8.50
C TRP A 11 8.03 -20.78 7.03
N GLU A 12 8.97 -20.97 6.11
CA GLU A 12 8.70 -20.93 4.67
C GLU A 12 7.71 -22.02 4.27
N ARG A 13 7.80 -23.22 4.88
CA ARG A 13 6.86 -24.31 4.60
C ARG A 13 5.45 -24.02 5.09
N ILE A 14 5.31 -23.39 6.27
CA ILE A 14 4.00 -22.97 6.79
C ILE A 14 3.39 -21.93 5.86
N LEU A 15 4.18 -20.94 5.44
CA LEU A 15 3.72 -19.91 4.49
C LEU A 15 3.29 -20.52 3.16
N ARG A 16 4.11 -21.38 2.54
CA ARG A 16 3.76 -22.08 1.29
C ARG A 16 2.52 -22.96 1.42
N PHE A 17 2.31 -23.57 2.59
CA PHE A 17 1.09 -24.32 2.85
C PHE A 17 -0.13 -23.38 2.87
N ALA A 18 -0.04 -22.24 3.54
CA ALA A 18 -1.11 -21.25 3.55
C ALA A 18 -1.40 -20.70 2.15
N GLU A 19 -0.37 -20.33 1.38
CA GLU A 19 -0.50 -19.87 -0.01
C GLU A 19 -1.24 -20.88 -0.90
N ALA A 20 -1.00 -22.18 -0.69
CA ALA A 20 -1.61 -23.24 -1.48
C ALA A 20 -3.02 -23.66 -1.03
N ASN A 21 -3.40 -23.37 0.22
CA ASN A 21 -4.61 -23.95 0.83
C ASN A 21 -5.61 -22.93 1.41
N PHE A 22 -5.19 -21.69 1.68
CA PHE A 22 -6.01 -20.68 2.35
C PHE A 22 -6.37 -19.52 1.42
N SER A 23 -7.46 -18.82 1.73
CA SER A 23 -7.77 -17.52 1.12
C SER A 23 -6.71 -16.48 1.50
N LEU A 24 -6.73 -15.32 0.84
CA LEU A 24 -5.82 -14.21 1.15
C LEU A 24 -5.88 -13.83 2.64
N GLU A 25 -7.08 -13.76 3.23
CA GLU A 25 -7.23 -13.46 4.65
C GLU A 25 -6.58 -14.52 5.56
N GLY A 26 -6.66 -15.79 5.17
CA GLY A 26 -5.99 -16.87 5.90
C GLY A 26 -4.46 -16.86 5.72
N GLN A 27 -3.98 -16.42 4.56
CA GLN A 27 -2.54 -16.20 4.32
C GLN A 27 -2.02 -15.06 5.18
N GLU A 28 -2.70 -13.90 5.19
CA GLU A 28 -2.36 -12.74 6.01
C GLU A 28 -2.39 -13.08 7.51
N LEU A 29 -3.41 -13.81 7.98
CA LEU A 29 -3.46 -14.29 9.37
C LEU A 29 -2.28 -15.21 9.69
N THR A 30 -1.90 -16.09 8.77
CA THR A 30 -0.73 -16.97 8.95
C THR A 30 0.55 -16.13 9.07
N VAL A 31 0.73 -15.13 8.21
CA VAL A 31 1.88 -14.20 8.28
C VAL A 31 1.92 -13.48 9.62
N SER A 32 0.80 -12.93 10.09
CA SER A 32 0.71 -12.27 11.40
C SER A 32 1.14 -13.18 12.54
N LEU A 33 0.66 -14.44 12.57
CA LEU A 33 1.04 -15.42 13.60
C LEU A 33 2.54 -15.79 13.54
N LEU A 34 3.11 -15.87 12.33
CA LEU A 34 4.54 -16.11 12.16
C LEU A 34 5.38 -14.93 12.68
N LEU A 35 4.96 -13.70 12.39
CA LEU A 35 5.63 -12.47 12.85
C LEU A 35 5.54 -12.31 14.38
N GLU A 36 4.36 -12.51 14.96
CA GLU A 36 4.09 -12.37 16.41
C GLU A 36 5.06 -13.21 17.26
N SER A 37 5.35 -14.44 16.81
CA SER A 37 6.29 -15.33 17.51
C SER A 37 7.75 -14.83 17.55
N HIS A 38 8.06 -13.77 16.80
CA HIS A 38 9.38 -13.17 16.67
C HIS A 38 9.39 -11.66 17.00
N GLY A 39 8.59 -11.20 17.97
CA GLY A 39 8.46 -9.78 18.35
C GLY A 39 9.79 -9.01 18.41
N LYS A 40 10.83 -9.56 19.04
CA LYS A 40 12.17 -8.91 19.11
C LYS A 40 12.78 -8.55 17.74
N LEU A 41 12.49 -9.31 16.68
CA LEU A 41 12.94 -9.01 15.32
C LEU A 41 12.03 -8.00 14.61
N VAL A 42 10.75 -7.98 14.97
CA VAL A 42 9.72 -7.16 14.32
C VAL A 42 9.65 -5.76 14.94
N ASP A 43 9.79 -5.66 16.26
CA ASP A 43 9.68 -4.40 17.00
C ASP A 43 10.70 -3.37 16.51
N GLU A 44 11.96 -3.77 16.27
CA GLU A 44 12.99 -2.89 15.72
C GLU A 44 12.66 -2.42 14.29
N LEU A 45 11.98 -3.24 13.49
CA LEU A 45 11.55 -2.86 12.13
C LEU A 45 10.41 -1.85 12.13
N ALA A 46 9.61 -1.78 13.21
CA ALA A 46 8.54 -0.81 13.34
C ALA A 46 9.09 0.63 13.38
N ASP A 47 10.27 0.83 13.97
CA ASP A 47 10.96 2.12 14.00
C ASP A 47 11.44 2.57 12.60
N ASP A 48 11.70 1.60 11.70
CA ASP A 48 12.15 1.81 10.31
C ASP A 48 10.99 1.99 9.32
N MET A 49 9.74 1.96 9.77
CA MET A 49 8.55 2.15 8.92
C MET A 49 8.37 3.58 8.39
N GLN A 50 9.19 4.53 8.85
CA GLN A 50 9.20 5.91 8.38
C GLN A 50 10.60 6.36 8.01
N THR A 51 10.70 7.37 7.14
CA THR A 51 11.98 8.01 6.82
C THR A 51 11.81 9.52 6.79
N SER A 52 12.79 10.24 7.35
CA SER A 52 12.91 11.70 7.20
C SER A 52 13.60 12.09 5.89
N THR A 53 14.03 11.12 5.08
CA THR A 53 14.71 11.37 3.82
C THR A 53 13.73 12.01 2.85
N GLY A 54 14.09 13.18 2.34
CA GLY A 54 13.30 13.86 1.31
C GLY A 54 13.33 13.09 -0.01
N ILE A 55 12.38 13.41 -0.89
CA ILE A 55 12.39 12.89 -2.26
C ILE A 55 13.47 13.64 -3.05
N GLU A 56 14.46 12.93 -3.58
CA GLU A 56 15.61 13.53 -4.28
C GLU A 56 15.55 13.25 -5.79
N LEU A 57 16.10 14.17 -6.58
CA LEU A 57 16.33 13.98 -8.01
C LEU A 57 17.83 13.71 -8.19
N GLU A 58 18.18 12.63 -8.86
CA GLU A 58 19.54 12.38 -9.32
C GLU A 58 19.64 12.77 -10.80
N PRO A 59 20.08 14.02 -11.12
CA PRO A 59 20.06 14.53 -12.48
C PRO A 59 21.14 13.90 -13.36
N SER A 60 22.21 13.34 -12.77
CA SER A 60 23.32 12.75 -13.54
C SER A 60 23.04 11.34 -14.05
N MET A 61 22.02 10.66 -13.50
CA MET A 61 21.54 9.35 -13.97
C MET A 61 21.21 9.41 -15.46
N SER A 62 21.57 8.36 -16.21
CA SER A 62 21.21 8.29 -17.64
C SER A 62 19.73 7.89 -17.82
N LEU A 63 19.14 8.26 -18.95
CA LEU A 63 17.75 7.94 -19.24
C LEU A 63 17.55 6.43 -19.40
N ASN A 64 18.54 5.72 -19.94
CA ASN A 64 18.56 4.25 -20.00
C ASN A 64 18.51 3.63 -18.60
N GLN A 65 19.34 4.10 -17.67
CA GLN A 65 19.33 3.63 -16.27
C GLN A 65 17.98 3.86 -15.60
N LEU A 66 17.36 5.01 -15.82
CA LEU A 66 16.02 5.28 -15.31
C LEU A 66 14.99 4.30 -15.90
N GLY A 67 15.08 4.02 -17.20
CA GLY A 67 14.23 3.02 -17.87
C GLY A 67 14.37 1.63 -17.24
N GLU A 68 15.59 1.17 -16.98
CA GLU A 68 15.86 -0.11 -16.30
C GLU A 68 15.27 -0.14 -14.88
N LEU A 69 15.37 0.95 -14.12
CA LEU A 69 14.78 1.07 -12.79
C LEU A 69 13.25 0.92 -12.82
N LEU A 70 12.59 1.52 -13.80
CA LEU A 70 11.14 1.38 -13.99
C LEU A 70 10.76 -0.07 -14.26
N GLN A 71 11.46 -0.74 -15.18
CA GLN A 71 11.20 -2.15 -15.49
C GLN A 71 11.39 -3.05 -14.25
N LYS A 72 12.41 -2.78 -13.44
CA LYS A 72 12.72 -3.60 -12.26
C LYS A 72 11.72 -3.39 -11.11
N SER A 73 11.36 -2.15 -10.82
CA SER A 73 10.68 -1.79 -9.56
C SER A 73 9.21 -1.42 -9.72
N PHE A 74 8.82 -1.03 -10.93
CA PHE A 74 7.48 -0.58 -11.27
C PHE A 74 6.82 -1.43 -12.37
N ASN A 75 7.30 -2.67 -12.60
CA ASN A 75 6.69 -3.57 -13.57
C ASN A 75 5.17 -3.69 -13.40
N TRP A 76 4.71 -3.76 -12.14
CA TRP A 76 3.28 -3.79 -11.77
C TRP A 76 2.47 -2.64 -12.40
N ALA A 77 3.05 -1.44 -12.53
CA ALA A 77 2.40 -0.28 -13.13
C ALA A 77 2.46 -0.33 -14.66
N LEU A 78 3.54 -0.88 -15.20
CA LEU A 78 3.79 -0.95 -16.65
C LEU A 78 2.95 -2.03 -17.35
N GLU A 79 2.45 -3.01 -16.61
CA GLU A 79 1.53 -4.05 -17.08
C GLU A 79 0.08 -3.55 -17.23
N ILE A 80 -0.24 -2.38 -16.68
CA ILE A 80 -1.58 -1.78 -16.79
C ILE A 80 -1.64 -0.88 -18.03
N ASP A 81 -2.62 -1.13 -18.89
CA ASP A 81 -2.89 -0.26 -20.04
C ASP A 81 -3.67 0.98 -19.59
N PHE A 82 -2.94 2.05 -19.31
CA PHE A 82 -3.55 3.34 -18.96
C PHE A 82 -4.09 4.10 -20.17
N ASP A 83 -3.90 3.64 -21.42
CA ASP A 83 -4.62 4.23 -22.56
C ASP A 83 -6.11 3.80 -22.57
N ASP A 84 -6.50 2.79 -21.77
CA ASP A 84 -7.90 2.38 -21.52
C ASP A 84 -8.61 3.36 -20.55
N PRO A 85 -9.74 3.98 -20.98
CA PRO A 85 -10.61 4.80 -20.13
C PRO A 85 -11.00 4.17 -18.79
N GLU A 86 -11.27 2.87 -18.73
CA GLU A 86 -11.69 2.21 -17.50
C GLU A 86 -10.54 2.12 -16.48
N LYS A 87 -9.29 2.05 -16.94
CA LYS A 87 -8.10 2.08 -16.08
C LYS A 87 -7.78 3.45 -15.50
N GLN A 88 -8.49 4.49 -15.93
CA GLN A 88 -8.37 5.87 -15.42
C GLN A 88 -9.73 6.50 -15.09
N ARG A 89 -10.78 5.67 -14.94
CA ARG A 89 -12.15 6.15 -14.77
C ARG A 89 -12.33 6.95 -13.49
N ARG A 90 -11.56 6.64 -12.45
CA ARG A 90 -11.69 7.31 -11.15
C ARG A 90 -10.68 8.42 -11.00
N PHE A 91 -10.99 9.35 -10.11
CA PHE A 91 -10.05 10.38 -9.68
C PHE A 91 -10.27 10.74 -8.21
N TRP A 92 -9.19 11.10 -7.54
CA TRP A 92 -9.20 11.54 -6.15
C TRP A 92 -9.07 13.05 -6.08
N TYR A 93 -9.84 13.72 -5.24
CA TYR A 93 -9.78 15.18 -5.07
C TYR A 93 -10.10 15.59 -3.64
N TYR A 94 -9.71 16.80 -3.23
CA TYR A 94 -10.13 17.36 -1.94
C TYR A 94 -11.40 18.19 -2.10
N SER A 95 -12.41 17.91 -1.27
CA SER A 95 -13.59 18.77 -1.17
C SER A 95 -13.27 20.01 -0.33
N GLU A 96 -13.53 21.20 -0.86
CA GLU A 96 -13.34 22.47 -0.14
C GLU A 96 -14.19 22.53 1.15
N GLU A 97 -15.43 22.04 1.11
CA GLU A 97 -16.35 22.09 2.25
C GLU A 97 -15.97 21.14 3.39
N LYS A 98 -15.44 19.95 3.07
CA LYS A 98 -15.20 18.89 4.07
C LYS A 98 -13.74 18.63 4.38
N LEU A 99 -12.81 19.16 3.57
CA LEU A 99 -11.36 18.92 3.68
C LEU A 99 -10.98 17.43 3.71
N GLU A 100 -11.83 16.57 3.14
CA GLU A 100 -11.66 15.13 3.06
C GLU A 100 -11.43 14.70 1.61
N PRO A 101 -10.57 13.68 1.37
CA PRO A 101 -10.44 13.06 0.06
C PRO A 101 -11.77 12.50 -0.43
N ARG A 102 -12.10 12.77 -1.68
CA ARG A 102 -13.28 12.29 -2.40
C ARG A 102 -12.87 11.46 -3.60
N PHE A 103 -13.79 10.63 -4.06
CA PHE A 103 -13.59 9.65 -5.12
C PHE A 103 -14.68 9.87 -6.17
N GLY A 104 -14.29 10.41 -7.33
CA GLY A 104 -15.20 10.74 -8.42
C GLY A 104 -15.06 9.82 -9.62
N ASP A 105 -16.05 9.85 -10.52
CA ASP A 105 -16.03 9.24 -11.85
C ASP A 105 -15.74 10.31 -12.91
N ARG A 106 -14.62 10.17 -13.62
CA ARG A 106 -14.12 11.13 -14.62
C ARG A 106 -15.10 11.40 -15.77
N TYR A 107 -16.00 10.46 -16.04
CA TYR A 107 -16.96 10.54 -17.14
C TYR A 107 -18.38 10.92 -16.70
N ALA A 108 -18.64 10.99 -15.39
CA ALA A 108 -19.95 11.33 -14.84
C ALA A 108 -19.93 12.56 -13.93
N ASP A 109 -18.83 12.78 -13.21
CA ASP A 109 -18.71 13.84 -12.20
C ASP A 109 -17.82 14.99 -12.70
N PRO A 110 -18.16 16.25 -12.37
CA PRO A 110 -17.25 17.38 -12.57
C PRO A 110 -16.07 17.31 -11.60
N GLY A 111 -14.98 18.03 -11.89
CA GLY A 111 -13.85 18.18 -10.94
C GLY A 111 -12.64 17.29 -11.23
N ALA A 112 -12.62 16.56 -12.35
CA ALA A 112 -11.46 15.75 -12.75
C ALA A 112 -10.19 16.60 -12.95
N GLU A 113 -10.33 17.90 -13.22
CA GLU A 113 -9.23 18.87 -13.29
C GLU A 113 -8.61 19.19 -11.92
N GLN A 114 -9.29 18.86 -10.81
CA GLN A 114 -8.81 19.00 -9.43
C GLN A 114 -8.22 17.69 -8.90
N GLU A 115 -7.90 16.75 -9.79
CA GLU A 115 -7.33 15.45 -9.42
C GLU A 115 -6.02 15.62 -8.66
N MET A 116 -5.92 14.92 -7.53
CA MET A 116 -4.72 14.81 -6.73
C MET A 116 -3.66 13.96 -7.45
N PRO A 117 -2.36 14.26 -7.26
CA PRO A 117 -1.27 13.51 -7.88
C PRO A 117 -1.02 12.16 -7.17
N LEU A 118 -2.04 11.30 -7.12
CA LEU A 118 -2.00 9.99 -6.47
C LEU A 118 -1.94 8.84 -7.48
N ALA A 119 -2.20 9.08 -8.77
CA ALA A 119 -2.19 8.05 -9.82
C ALA A 119 -0.77 7.63 -10.24
N VAL A 120 0.04 7.18 -9.28
CA VAL A 120 1.46 6.81 -9.47
C VAL A 120 1.63 5.79 -10.59
N GLY A 121 0.76 4.78 -10.67
CA GLY A 121 0.80 3.78 -11.73
C GLY A 121 0.69 4.41 -13.13
N ARG A 122 -0.30 5.29 -13.32
CA ARG A 122 -0.49 6.04 -14.57
C ARG A 122 0.72 6.90 -14.89
N ASP A 123 1.20 7.65 -13.91
CA ASP A 123 2.28 8.61 -14.13
C ASP A 123 3.59 7.89 -14.49
N VAL A 124 3.84 6.70 -13.92
CA VAL A 124 4.95 5.82 -14.31
C VAL A 124 4.76 5.26 -15.73
N PHE A 125 3.56 4.82 -16.09
CA PHE A 125 3.25 4.35 -17.43
C PHE A 125 3.53 5.44 -18.49
N LEU A 126 3.04 6.65 -18.25
CA LEU A 126 3.27 7.81 -19.13
C LEU A 126 4.75 8.19 -19.21
N LEU A 127 5.46 8.17 -18.07
CA LEU A 127 6.91 8.39 -18.03
C LEU A 127 7.64 7.35 -18.90
N ASN A 128 7.33 6.07 -18.76
CA ASN A 128 7.95 4.99 -19.52
C ASN A 128 7.67 5.14 -21.03
N LYS A 129 6.44 5.48 -21.42
CA LYS A 129 6.07 5.78 -22.81
C LYS A 129 6.90 6.95 -23.35
N LYS A 130 7.10 7.99 -22.54
CA LYS A 130 7.90 9.15 -22.92
C LYS A 130 9.39 8.83 -23.05
N ILE A 131 9.96 8.10 -22.09
CA ILE A 131 11.36 7.64 -22.13
C ILE A 131 11.63 6.87 -23.42
N LYS A 132 10.75 5.93 -23.79
CA LYS A 132 10.86 5.14 -25.02
C LYS A 132 10.78 5.96 -26.31
N SER A 133 10.23 7.19 -26.26
CA SER A 133 10.17 8.09 -27.42
C SER A 133 11.46 8.88 -27.64
N VAL A 134 12.36 8.90 -26.67
CA VAL A 134 13.66 9.59 -26.74
C VAL A 134 14.71 8.60 -27.25
N THR A 135 15.38 8.93 -28.35
CA THR A 135 16.37 8.05 -29.00
C THR A 135 17.76 8.15 -28.39
N ASP A 136 18.10 9.29 -27.80
CA ASP A 136 19.41 9.57 -27.25
C ASP A 136 19.44 9.26 -25.75
N ASP A 137 20.52 8.64 -25.27
CA ASP A 137 20.73 8.42 -23.83
C ASP A 137 21.22 9.72 -23.15
N ILE A 138 20.30 10.65 -22.98
CA ILE A 138 20.53 11.92 -22.29
C ILE A 138 20.50 11.72 -20.76
N SER A 139 21.01 12.70 -20.02
CA SER A 139 20.86 12.71 -18.56
C SER A 139 19.40 12.94 -18.15
N VAL A 140 19.00 12.39 -17.00
CA VAL A 140 17.70 12.65 -16.38
C VAL A 140 17.49 14.15 -16.18
N GLY A 141 18.55 14.90 -15.81
CA GLY A 141 18.50 16.35 -15.69
C GLY A 141 18.09 17.05 -16.98
N THR A 142 18.67 16.66 -18.12
CA THR A 142 18.27 17.17 -19.45
C THR A 142 16.85 16.75 -19.80
N PHE A 143 16.47 15.50 -19.52
CA PHE A 143 15.14 14.99 -19.79
C PHE A 143 14.05 15.80 -19.08
N VAL A 144 14.18 16.04 -17.77
CA VAL A 144 13.18 16.79 -17.00
C VAL A 144 13.21 18.30 -17.26
N GLN A 145 14.27 18.84 -17.87
CA GLN A 145 14.26 20.21 -18.40
C GLN A 145 13.38 20.32 -19.65
N ASN A 146 13.43 19.30 -20.51
CA ASN A 146 12.62 19.24 -21.74
C ASN A 146 11.17 18.78 -21.46
N HIS A 147 10.97 17.98 -20.42
CA HIS A 147 9.69 17.39 -20.02
C HIS A 147 9.43 17.59 -18.51
N PRO A 148 9.19 18.84 -18.08
CA PRO A 148 9.05 19.19 -16.66
C PRO A 148 7.86 18.51 -15.97
N GLU A 149 6.84 18.09 -16.72
CA GLU A 149 5.69 17.34 -16.23
C GLU A 149 6.08 16.03 -15.53
N PHE A 150 7.20 15.41 -15.91
CA PHE A 150 7.66 14.16 -15.30
C PHE A 150 8.58 14.35 -14.09
N ARG A 151 8.95 15.58 -13.73
CA ARG A 151 9.94 15.84 -12.67
C ARG A 151 9.58 15.18 -11.34
N ASN A 152 8.32 15.24 -10.94
CA ASN A 152 7.87 14.71 -9.66
C ASN A 152 7.85 13.18 -9.63
N ILE A 153 7.40 12.55 -10.72
CA ILE A 153 7.35 11.09 -10.78
C ILE A 153 8.75 10.49 -10.91
N VAL A 154 9.67 11.13 -11.65
CA VAL A 154 11.08 10.71 -11.71
C VAL A 154 11.74 10.77 -10.33
N ARG A 155 11.55 11.88 -9.60
CA ARG A 155 12.01 12.02 -8.21
C ARG A 155 11.49 10.91 -7.31
N ARG A 156 10.18 10.64 -7.39
CA ARG A 156 9.53 9.58 -6.63
C ARG A 156 10.16 8.23 -6.93
N VAL A 157 10.25 7.85 -8.21
CA VAL A 157 10.88 6.60 -8.67
C VAL A 157 12.30 6.47 -8.14
N GLN A 158 13.16 7.47 -8.35
CA GLN A 158 14.56 7.41 -7.90
C GLN A 158 14.71 7.28 -6.38
N THR A 159 13.73 7.77 -5.61
CA THR A 159 13.73 7.69 -4.16
C THR A 159 13.21 6.33 -3.66
N VAL A 160 12.01 5.95 -4.10
CA VAL A 160 11.27 4.80 -3.53
C VAL A 160 11.81 3.44 -3.96
N VAL A 161 12.60 3.36 -5.03
CA VAL A 161 13.26 2.10 -5.47
C VAL A 161 14.16 1.50 -4.40
N ARG A 162 14.60 2.30 -3.42
CA ARG A 162 15.42 1.86 -2.28
C ARG A 162 14.60 1.25 -1.14
N PHE A 163 13.28 1.34 -1.21
CA PHE A 163 12.34 0.98 -0.14
C PHE A 163 11.23 0.07 -0.70
N PRO A 164 11.34 -1.26 -0.57
CA PRO A 164 10.44 -2.22 -1.24
C PRO A 164 8.94 -2.02 -0.98
N TYR A 165 8.58 -1.48 0.20
CA TYR A 165 7.21 -1.28 0.67
C TYR A 165 6.76 0.18 0.71
N ALA A 166 7.51 1.11 0.07
CA ALA A 166 7.18 2.54 0.08
C ALA A 166 6.04 2.96 -0.88
N GLU A 167 5.47 2.02 -1.62
CA GLU A 167 4.44 2.27 -2.63
C GLU A 167 3.22 1.37 -2.44
N ILE A 168 2.04 1.96 -2.62
CA ILE A 168 0.81 1.20 -2.84
C ILE A 168 0.85 0.74 -4.30
N ARG A 169 1.07 -0.55 -4.51
CA ARG A 169 1.21 -1.15 -5.85
C ARG A 169 -0.15 -1.61 -6.39
N ASP A 170 -1.04 -0.66 -6.62
CA ASP A 170 -2.39 -0.90 -7.13
C ASP A 170 -2.85 0.25 -8.05
N ASN A 171 -3.83 -0.03 -8.92
CA ASN A 171 -4.46 1.00 -9.75
C ASN A 171 -5.57 1.73 -8.97
N ILE A 172 -5.18 2.73 -8.19
CA ILE A 172 -6.14 3.47 -7.38
C ILE A 172 -7.08 4.41 -8.18
N VAL A 173 -6.96 4.44 -9.51
CA VAL A 173 -7.84 5.21 -10.42
C VAL A 173 -8.64 4.29 -11.37
N ASP A 174 -8.61 2.98 -11.14
CA ASP A 174 -9.40 2.00 -11.89
C ASP A 174 -10.91 2.13 -11.62
N ALA A 175 -11.74 1.80 -12.61
CA ALA A 175 -13.19 1.70 -12.45
C ALA A 175 -13.60 0.74 -11.32
N GLU A 176 -12.87 -0.36 -11.15
CA GLU A 176 -13.11 -1.41 -10.16
C GLU A 176 -12.40 -1.17 -8.81
N MET A 177 -11.62 -0.09 -8.69
CA MET A 177 -10.93 0.27 -7.44
C MET A 177 -11.94 0.47 -6.30
N ARG A 178 -11.65 -0.12 -5.15
CA ARG A 178 -12.45 0.03 -3.94
C ARG A 178 -11.69 0.84 -2.88
N PRO A 179 -12.09 2.09 -2.60
CA PRO A 179 -11.50 2.92 -1.54
C PRO A 179 -11.37 2.21 -0.18
N ILE A 180 -12.30 1.31 0.14
CA ILE A 180 -12.28 0.54 1.37
C ILE A 180 -11.02 -0.32 1.55
N ASP A 181 -10.41 -0.82 0.48
CA ASP A 181 -9.20 -1.66 0.59
C ASP A 181 -8.02 -0.83 1.10
N LEU A 182 -7.86 0.40 0.59
CA LEU A 182 -6.87 1.35 1.08
C LEU A 182 -7.17 1.83 2.50
N LEU A 183 -8.45 2.06 2.82
CA LEU A 183 -8.87 2.45 4.17
C LEU A 183 -8.58 1.35 5.20
N ARG A 184 -8.88 0.09 4.88
CA ARG A 184 -8.60 -1.06 5.75
C ARG A 184 -7.11 -1.19 6.03
N PHE A 185 -6.28 -1.10 4.99
CA PHE A 185 -4.82 -1.08 5.13
C PHE A 185 -4.35 0.04 6.06
N LYS A 186 -4.78 1.29 5.81
CA LYS A 186 -4.40 2.43 6.66
C LYS A 186 -4.87 2.28 8.10
N LEU A 187 -6.09 1.81 8.32
CA LEU A 187 -6.69 1.65 9.65
C LEU A 187 -6.06 0.51 10.44
N ALA A 188 -5.53 -0.52 9.78
CA ALA A 188 -4.78 -1.59 10.44
C ALA A 188 -3.54 -1.04 11.18
N PHE A 189 -2.83 -0.06 10.61
CA PHE A 189 -1.72 0.62 11.31
C PHE A 189 -2.15 1.38 12.57
N PHE A 190 -3.42 1.79 12.67
CA PHE A 190 -3.95 2.47 13.85
C PHE A 190 -4.52 1.51 14.90
N GLY A 191 -4.38 0.19 14.72
CA GLY A 191 -4.88 -0.81 15.66
C GLY A 191 -6.36 -1.16 15.48
N ALA A 192 -6.93 -0.94 14.30
CA ALA A 192 -8.25 -1.45 13.97
C ALA A 192 -8.21 -2.98 13.81
N SER A 193 -8.98 -3.68 14.65
CA SER A 193 -8.97 -5.15 14.72
C SER A 193 -10.24 -5.80 14.15
N LYS A 194 -11.35 -5.05 14.07
CA LYS A 194 -12.58 -5.52 13.40
C LYS A 194 -13.02 -4.55 12.34
N PHE A 195 -13.31 -5.09 11.15
CA PHE A 195 -13.82 -4.36 10.01
C PHE A 195 -15.20 -4.92 9.64
N ASP A 196 -16.20 -4.05 9.64
CA ASP A 196 -17.57 -4.35 9.25
C ASP A 196 -17.91 -3.45 8.04
N PRO A 197 -17.60 -3.91 6.81
CA PRO A 197 -17.81 -3.16 5.59
C PRO A 197 -19.31 -2.95 5.37
N LYS A 198 -19.69 -1.74 4.96
CA LYS A 198 -21.10 -1.35 4.78
C LYS A 198 -21.37 -0.88 3.34
N SER A 199 -20.33 -0.43 2.66
CA SER A 199 -20.24 -0.27 1.20
C SER A 199 -18.77 -0.26 0.78
N ASP A 200 -18.49 -0.14 -0.52
CA ASP A 200 -17.11 0.02 -1.03
C ASP A 200 -16.44 1.35 -0.61
N LEU A 201 -17.22 2.27 -0.05
CA LEU A 201 -16.76 3.59 0.38
C LEU A 201 -16.75 3.77 1.91
N TRP A 202 -17.42 2.87 2.64
CA TRP A 202 -17.63 3.04 4.07
C TRP A 202 -17.53 1.72 4.83
N THR A 203 -16.72 1.73 5.88
CA THR A 203 -16.55 0.61 6.80
C THR A 203 -16.69 1.10 8.24
N ARG A 204 -17.35 0.30 9.06
CA ARG A 204 -17.29 0.46 10.51
C ARG A 204 -16.06 -0.30 11.01
N ILE A 205 -15.36 0.26 12.00
CA ILE A 205 -14.26 -0.41 12.67
C ILE A 205 -14.44 -0.45 14.18
N THR A 206 -13.71 -1.35 14.83
CA THR A 206 -13.49 -1.33 16.28
C THR A 206 -11.99 -1.25 16.56
N LEU A 207 -11.61 -0.28 17.38
CA LEU A 207 -10.24 -0.10 17.88
C LEU A 207 -10.13 -0.72 19.27
N PHE A 208 -8.98 -1.33 19.58
CA PHE A 208 -8.63 -1.78 20.94
C PHE A 208 -9.70 -2.65 21.61
N GLN A 209 -10.39 -3.49 20.84
CA GLN A 209 -11.43 -4.34 21.42
C GLN A 209 -10.82 -5.30 22.45
N GLY A 210 -11.33 -5.24 23.68
CA GLY A 210 -10.86 -6.09 24.78
C GLY A 210 -9.64 -5.53 25.52
N ALA A 211 -8.99 -4.48 25.00
CA ALA A 211 -7.81 -3.91 25.64
C ALA A 211 -8.14 -3.38 27.05
N PRO A 212 -7.21 -3.50 28.01
CA PRO A 212 -7.42 -3.02 29.37
C PRO A 212 -7.60 -1.50 29.41
N LEU A 213 -8.48 -1.05 30.30
CA LEU A 213 -8.61 0.36 30.67
C LEU A 213 -7.43 0.82 31.55
N PRO A 214 -7.18 2.15 31.66
CA PRO A 214 -6.08 2.69 32.46
C PRO A 214 -5.98 2.16 33.90
N ASP A 215 -7.09 1.86 34.54
CA ASP A 215 -7.16 1.33 35.91
C ASP A 215 -6.94 -0.20 35.98
N GLN A 216 -6.96 -0.89 34.85
CA GLN A 216 -6.79 -2.35 34.74
C GLN A 216 -5.34 -2.78 34.47
N PHE A 217 -4.42 -1.85 34.19
CA PHE A 217 -2.99 -2.16 33.96
C PHE A 217 -2.24 -2.68 35.20
N VAL A 218 -2.84 -2.62 36.40
CA VAL A 218 -2.19 -2.96 37.68
C VAL A 218 -1.90 -4.46 37.81
N GLY A 219 -2.55 -5.31 37.02
CA GLY A 219 -2.51 -6.78 37.15
C GLY A 219 -1.50 -7.53 36.28
N ASN A 220 -0.85 -6.88 35.31
CA ASN A 220 0.02 -7.55 34.31
C ASN A 220 -0.70 -8.61 33.43
N ASP A 221 -2.04 -8.62 33.40
CA ASP A 221 -2.90 -9.49 32.57
C ASP A 221 -3.20 -8.86 31.19
N SER A 222 -2.26 -8.09 30.65
CA SER A 222 -2.50 -7.18 29.51
C SER A 222 -2.40 -7.82 28.13
N ASP A 223 -2.20 -9.14 28.02
CA ASP A 223 -1.78 -9.77 26.75
C ASP A 223 -2.89 -10.58 26.08
N GLU A 224 -4.00 -10.89 26.77
CA GLU A 224 -5.06 -11.78 26.26
C GLU A 224 -6.16 -11.06 25.47
N TRP A 225 -6.06 -9.75 25.22
CA TRP A 225 -7.15 -8.98 24.59
C TRP A 225 -7.21 -9.06 23.06
N ALA A 226 -6.11 -9.45 22.40
CA ALA A 226 -6.01 -9.44 20.94
C ALA A 226 -7.07 -10.33 20.25
N PHE A 227 -7.56 -11.35 20.95
CA PHE A 227 -8.59 -12.27 20.47
C PHE A 227 -9.82 -12.24 21.40
N PRO A 228 -10.69 -11.22 21.27
CA PRO A 228 -11.84 -11.07 22.16
C PRO A 228 -12.82 -12.25 22.00
N PHE A 229 -13.31 -12.78 23.12
CA PHE A 229 -14.31 -13.84 23.14
C PHE A 229 -15.57 -13.46 22.36
N CYS A 230 -16.21 -14.46 21.75
CA CYS A 230 -17.57 -14.30 21.24
C CYS A 230 -18.48 -14.01 22.45
N PRO A 231 -19.29 -12.94 22.44
CA PRO A 231 -20.21 -12.69 23.53
C PRO A 231 -21.17 -13.88 23.67
N ASP A 232 -21.36 -14.37 24.89
CA ASP A 232 -22.40 -15.35 25.17
C ASP A 232 -23.75 -14.76 24.75
N ILE A 233 -24.47 -15.46 23.87
CA ILE A 233 -25.83 -15.08 23.47
C ILE A 233 -26.74 -15.42 24.65
N VAL A 234 -26.68 -14.62 25.71
CA VAL A 234 -27.75 -14.58 26.70
C VAL A 234 -28.78 -13.63 26.12
N ALA A 235 -29.84 -14.21 25.55
CA ALA A 235 -30.99 -13.48 25.03
C ALA A 235 -31.48 -12.47 26.08
N ALA A 236 -31.50 -11.19 25.69
CA ALA A 236 -32.19 -10.13 26.43
C ALA A 236 -33.70 -10.24 26.23
#